data_AF-A0A8C2N1Q9-F1
#
_entry.id   AF-A0A8C2N1Q9-F1
#
_cell.length_a   1.000
_cell.length_b   1.000
_cell.length_c   1.000
_cell.angle_alpha   90.00
_cell.angle_beta   90.00
_cell.angle_gamma   90.00
#
_symmetry.space_group_name_H-M   'P 1'
#
loop_
_entity.id
_entity.type
_entity.pdbx_description
1 polymer ?
#
loop_
_entity_poly.entity_id
_entity_poly.type
_entity_poly.pdbx_seq_one_letter_code
_entity_poly.pdbx_strand_id
1 'polypeptide(L)'
;MAGITTIEAVKPKMEQADAAERLQWEVEGERQAWEQAKADVASLNGRIQLVEEDALQKLEEAEKAVDESERGMKVIENRALKKNEERLELQEFQLKEAKHIAEEADRKYEEVADKLVITEGDLESTEEPAELQIRMMDQNLKCLSAAEEKYSQKEDKYEEEVKILTDKLKEAETRAEFAERSVAKLEKTINELEDKLKCTKEEHLCTQRILDQTLLVLNDM
;
A
#
# COMPACT_ATOMS: atom_id res chain seq x y z
N MET A 1 30.82 -89.66 -138.70
CA MET A 1 31.94 -88.82 -138.21
C MET A 1 31.31 -87.67 -137.46
N ALA A 2 31.08 -87.76 -136.15
CA ALA A 2 32.04 -87.79 -135.04
C ALA A 2 32.12 -86.40 -134.38
N GLY A 3 31.58 -86.31 -133.15
CA GLY A 3 31.96 -85.34 -132.13
C GLY A 3 31.34 -83.95 -132.27
N ILE A 4 30.35 -83.65 -131.41
CA ILE A 4 30.27 -82.51 -130.46
C ILE A 4 28.79 -82.41 -130.01
N THR A 5 28.27 -83.49 -129.40
CA THR A 5 26.89 -83.57 -128.85
C THR A 5 26.92 -83.76 -127.33
N THR A 6 27.83 -83.07 -126.64
CA THR A 6 28.00 -83.20 -125.18
C THR A 6 28.23 -81.88 -124.43
N ILE A 7 28.41 -80.73 -125.11
CA ILE A 7 28.72 -79.45 -124.46
C ILE A 7 27.48 -78.52 -124.32
N GLU A 8 26.51 -78.56 -125.24
CA GLU A 8 25.30 -77.71 -125.16
C GLU A 8 24.21 -78.25 -124.23
N ALA A 9 24.25 -79.53 -123.82
CA ALA A 9 23.32 -80.10 -122.84
C ALA A 9 23.79 -79.95 -121.37
N VAL A 10 25.05 -79.53 -121.15
CA VAL A 10 25.64 -79.34 -119.81
C VAL A 10 25.58 -77.88 -119.36
N LYS A 11 25.64 -76.92 -120.30
CA LYS A 11 25.58 -75.47 -120.00
C LYS A 11 24.32 -75.03 -119.21
N PRO A 12 23.08 -75.37 -119.62
CA PRO A 12 21.89 -74.98 -118.86
C PRO A 12 21.73 -75.77 -117.55
N LYS A 13 22.36 -76.95 -117.41
CA LYS A 13 22.38 -77.73 -116.15
C LYS A 13 23.44 -77.27 -115.16
N MET A 14 24.59 -76.78 -115.62
CA MET A 14 25.59 -76.11 -114.77
C MET A 14 25.10 -74.73 -114.33
N GLU A 15 24.48 -73.93 -115.20
CA GLU A 15 23.85 -72.66 -114.78
C GLU A 15 22.67 -72.89 -113.81
N GLN A 16 21.91 -73.99 -113.96
CA GLN A 16 20.91 -74.40 -112.97
C GLN A 16 21.52 -74.87 -111.65
N ALA A 17 22.65 -75.57 -111.68
CA ALA A 17 23.36 -76.01 -110.48
C ALA A 17 24.00 -74.83 -109.74
N ASP A 18 24.67 -73.93 -110.46
CA ASP A 18 25.25 -72.70 -109.90
C ASP A 18 24.17 -71.75 -109.37
N ALA A 19 23.01 -71.66 -110.03
CA ALA A 19 21.86 -70.91 -109.53
C ALA A 19 21.22 -71.57 -108.30
N ALA A 20 21.15 -72.91 -108.26
CA ALA A 20 20.66 -73.65 -107.09
C ALA A 20 21.61 -73.53 -105.89
N GLU A 21 22.92 -73.52 -106.12
CA GLU A 21 23.93 -73.35 -105.07
C GLU A 21 23.95 -71.91 -104.52
N ARG A 22 23.73 -70.91 -105.39
CA ARG A 22 23.50 -69.51 -104.98
C ARG A 22 22.22 -69.35 -104.16
N LEU A 23 21.12 -69.96 -104.60
CA LEU A 23 19.86 -69.96 -103.83
C LEU A 23 20.01 -70.69 -102.50
N GLN A 24 20.80 -71.78 -102.44
CA GLN A 24 21.12 -72.43 -101.17
C GLN A 24 21.90 -71.51 -100.25
N TRP A 25 22.94 -70.84 -100.74
CA TRP A 25 23.71 -69.87 -99.93
C TRP A 25 22.85 -68.69 -99.45
N GLU A 26 21.92 -68.24 -100.28
CA GLU A 26 20.97 -67.17 -99.94
C GLU A 26 19.96 -67.62 -98.88
N VAL A 27 19.40 -68.83 -99.01
CA VAL A 27 18.52 -69.44 -98.00
C VAL A 27 19.26 -69.74 -96.70
N GLU A 28 20.50 -70.24 -96.76
CA GLU A 28 21.35 -70.47 -95.59
C GLU A 28 21.69 -69.15 -94.90
N GLY A 29 21.96 -68.09 -95.67
CA GLY A 29 22.18 -66.74 -95.17
C GLY A 29 20.94 -66.13 -94.51
N GLU A 30 19.75 -66.28 -95.12
CA GLU A 30 18.48 -65.89 -94.50
C GLU A 30 18.19 -66.70 -93.23
N ARG A 31 18.49 -68.00 -93.22
CA ARG A 31 18.34 -68.88 -92.05
C ARG A 31 19.24 -68.44 -90.90
N GLN A 32 20.51 -68.13 -91.17
CA GLN A 32 21.46 -67.61 -90.18
C GLN A 32 21.03 -66.23 -89.67
N ALA A 33 20.58 -65.34 -90.55
CA ALA A 33 20.05 -64.03 -90.15
C ALA A 33 18.80 -64.16 -89.28
N TRP A 34 17.92 -65.12 -89.59
CA TRP A 34 16.73 -65.41 -88.80
C TRP A 34 17.07 -66.02 -87.43
N GLU A 35 18.02 -66.95 -87.38
CA GLU A 35 18.51 -67.52 -86.12
C GLU A 35 19.19 -66.45 -85.24
N GLN A 36 19.97 -65.55 -85.84
CA GLN A 36 20.57 -64.40 -85.14
C GLN A 36 19.49 -63.44 -84.61
N ALA A 37 18.52 -63.06 -85.45
CA ALA A 37 17.41 -62.20 -85.02
C ALA A 37 16.58 -62.85 -83.91
N LYS A 38 16.38 -64.17 -83.96
CA LYS A 38 15.69 -64.93 -82.90
C LYS A 38 16.50 -64.95 -81.59
N ALA A 39 17.81 -65.10 -81.67
CA ALA A 39 18.71 -65.02 -80.51
C ALA A 39 18.70 -63.60 -79.90
N ASP A 40 18.72 -62.57 -80.75
CA ASP A 40 18.64 -61.16 -80.31
C ASP A 40 17.29 -60.86 -79.66
N VAL A 41 16.18 -61.34 -80.22
CA VAL A 41 14.84 -61.23 -79.61
C VAL A 41 14.78 -61.95 -78.26
N ALA A 42 15.38 -63.15 -78.15
CA ALA A 42 15.44 -63.87 -76.88
C ALA A 42 16.27 -63.12 -75.83
N SER A 43 17.41 -62.55 -76.22
CA SER A 43 18.26 -61.73 -75.36
C SER A 43 17.55 -60.45 -74.91
N LEU A 44 16.88 -59.75 -75.84
CA LEU A 44 16.11 -58.55 -75.54
C LEU A 44 14.94 -58.85 -74.61
N ASN A 45 14.21 -59.96 -74.81
CA ASN A 45 13.14 -60.37 -73.91
C ASN A 45 13.66 -60.69 -72.52
N GLY A 46 14.81 -61.37 -72.39
CA GLY A 46 15.45 -61.60 -71.09
C GLY A 46 15.89 -60.30 -70.41
N ARG A 47 16.40 -59.32 -71.18
CA ARG A 47 16.74 -57.99 -70.65
C ARG A 47 15.50 -57.20 -70.23
N ILE A 48 14.40 -57.29 -70.99
CA ILE A 48 13.13 -56.64 -70.65
C ILE A 48 12.62 -57.19 -69.31
N GLN A 49 12.61 -58.53 -69.13
CA GLN A 49 12.20 -59.14 -67.86
C GLN A 49 13.06 -58.68 -66.68
N LEU A 50 14.38 -58.65 -66.83
CA LEU A 50 15.27 -58.17 -65.76
C LEU A 50 15.02 -56.69 -65.41
N VAL A 51 14.73 -55.86 -66.41
CA VAL A 51 14.39 -54.45 -66.20
C VAL A 51 13.01 -54.30 -65.54
N GLU A 52 12.03 -55.12 -65.93
CA GLU A 52 10.71 -55.15 -65.31
C GLU A 52 10.78 -55.60 -63.84
N GLU A 53 11.55 -56.65 -63.55
CA GLU A 53 11.78 -57.13 -62.18
C GLU A 53 12.49 -56.08 -61.31
N ASP A 54 13.54 -55.44 -61.81
CA ASP A 54 14.25 -54.36 -61.09
C ASP A 54 13.34 -53.13 -60.87
N ALA A 55 12.51 -52.79 -61.84
CA ALA A 55 11.53 -51.71 -61.70
C ALA A 55 10.43 -52.04 -60.68
N LEU A 56 9.94 -53.28 -60.66
CA LEU A 56 8.95 -53.75 -59.69
C LEU A 56 9.53 -53.78 -58.27
N GLN A 57 10.76 -54.25 -58.10
CA GLN A 57 11.43 -54.26 -56.80
C GLN A 57 11.62 -52.83 -56.28
N LYS A 58 12.08 -51.90 -57.12
CA LYS A 58 12.22 -50.48 -56.75
C LYS A 58 10.89 -49.83 -56.39
N LEU A 59 9.81 -50.22 -57.07
CA LEU A 59 8.48 -49.74 -56.76
C LEU A 59 8.01 -50.27 -55.40
N GLU A 60 8.20 -51.56 -55.11
CA GLU A 60 7.86 -52.15 -53.81
C GLU A 60 8.68 -51.52 -52.66
N GLU A 61 9.97 -51.26 -52.87
CA GLU A 61 10.83 -50.56 -51.89
C GLU A 61 10.37 -49.12 -51.67
N ALA A 62 9.97 -48.41 -52.73
CA ALA A 62 9.42 -47.06 -52.62
C ALA A 62 8.07 -47.05 -51.89
N GLU A 63 7.17 -48.00 -52.16
CA GLU A 63 5.89 -48.16 -51.46
C GLU A 63 6.10 -48.39 -49.96
N LYS A 64 7.02 -49.29 -49.59
CA LYS A 64 7.38 -49.51 -48.17
C LYS A 64 7.93 -48.25 -47.52
N ALA A 65 8.80 -47.51 -48.22
CA ALA A 65 9.34 -46.25 -47.70
C ALA A 65 8.27 -45.18 -47.51
N VAL A 66 7.28 -45.10 -48.41
CA VAL A 66 6.13 -44.20 -48.27
C VAL A 66 5.26 -44.61 -47.09
N ASP A 67 4.91 -45.89 -46.95
CA ASP A 67 4.14 -46.41 -45.82
C ASP A 67 4.83 -46.13 -44.47
N GLU A 68 6.15 -46.32 -44.40
CA GLU A 68 6.94 -46.00 -43.22
C GLU A 68 6.97 -44.49 -42.92
N SER A 69 7.06 -43.66 -43.97
CA SER A 69 6.99 -42.21 -43.85
C SER A 69 5.62 -41.73 -43.37
N GLU A 70 4.53 -42.27 -43.90
CA GLU A 70 3.16 -41.97 -43.49
C GLU A 70 2.91 -42.36 -42.04
N ARG A 71 3.40 -43.54 -41.62
CA ARG A 71 3.36 -43.96 -40.21
C ARG A 71 4.15 -43.01 -39.33
N GLY A 72 5.36 -42.64 -39.74
CA GLY A 72 6.20 -41.66 -39.03
C GLY A 72 5.51 -40.31 -38.87
N MET A 73 4.93 -39.79 -39.95
CA MET A 73 4.16 -38.55 -39.96
C MET A 73 2.99 -38.61 -38.99
N LYS A 74 2.21 -39.70 -39.02
CA LYS A 74 1.06 -39.88 -38.13
C LYS A 74 1.46 -39.96 -36.65
N VAL A 75 2.59 -40.57 -36.31
CA VAL A 75 3.09 -40.59 -34.92
C VAL A 75 3.52 -39.19 -34.48
N ILE A 76 4.23 -38.45 -35.33
CA ILE A 76 4.67 -37.09 -35.03
C ILE A 76 3.45 -36.18 -34.84
N GLU A 77 2.46 -36.26 -35.73
CA GLU A 77 1.22 -35.50 -35.65
C GLU A 77 0.45 -35.82 -34.35
N ASN A 78 0.20 -37.09 -34.05
CA ASN A 78 -0.49 -37.48 -32.82
C ASN A 78 0.27 -37.04 -31.56
N ARG A 79 1.60 -37.14 -31.56
CA ARG A 79 2.44 -36.67 -30.44
C ARG A 79 2.37 -35.15 -30.29
N ALA A 80 2.40 -34.41 -31.39
CA ALA A 80 2.32 -32.96 -31.38
C ALA A 80 0.95 -32.48 -30.91
N LEU A 81 -0.13 -33.07 -31.43
CA LEU A 81 -1.50 -32.75 -31.03
C LEU A 81 -1.70 -33.00 -29.54
N LYS A 82 -1.40 -34.20 -29.05
CA LYS A 82 -1.60 -34.56 -27.64
C LYS A 82 -0.79 -33.66 -26.70
N LYS A 83 0.48 -33.40 -27.02
CA LYS A 83 1.33 -32.52 -26.20
C LYS A 83 0.84 -31.07 -26.21
N ASN A 84 0.32 -30.60 -27.35
CA ASN A 84 -0.22 -29.24 -27.45
C ASN A 84 -1.54 -29.10 -26.69
N GLU A 85 -2.40 -30.11 -26.76
CA GLU A 85 -3.68 -30.17 -26.05
C GLU A 85 -3.46 -30.20 -24.53
N GLU A 86 -2.63 -31.13 -24.02
CA GLU A 86 -2.30 -31.20 -22.59
C GLU A 86 -1.66 -29.88 -22.08
N ARG A 87 -0.80 -29.26 -22.88
CA ARG A 87 -0.19 -27.98 -22.54
C ARG A 87 -1.21 -26.84 -22.53
N LEU A 88 -2.12 -26.84 -23.50
CA LEU A 88 -3.17 -25.83 -23.61
C LEU A 88 -4.11 -25.93 -22.40
N GLU A 89 -4.58 -27.13 -22.06
CA GLU A 89 -5.44 -27.37 -20.89
C GLU A 89 -4.80 -26.90 -19.59
N LEU A 90 -3.51 -27.20 -19.39
CA LEU A 90 -2.77 -26.74 -18.20
C LEU A 90 -2.67 -25.21 -18.16
N GLN A 91 -2.34 -24.59 -19.29
CA GLN A 91 -2.25 -23.13 -19.38
C GLN A 91 -3.61 -22.45 -19.15
N GLU A 92 -4.69 -23.05 -19.64
CA GLU A 92 -6.06 -22.57 -19.39
C GLU A 92 -6.44 -22.67 -17.92
N PHE A 93 -6.08 -23.77 -17.25
CA PHE A 93 -6.31 -23.93 -15.81
C PHE A 93 -5.55 -22.87 -15.01
N GLN A 94 -4.26 -22.71 -15.28
CA GLN A 94 -3.42 -21.70 -14.63
C GLN A 94 -3.93 -20.28 -14.88
N LEU A 95 -4.41 -19.99 -16.09
CA LEU A 95 -4.99 -18.69 -16.42
C LEU A 95 -6.27 -18.42 -15.62
N LYS A 96 -7.14 -19.43 -15.46
CA LYS A 96 -8.36 -19.32 -14.65
C LYS A 96 -8.03 -19.09 -13.17
N GLU A 97 -7.07 -19.83 -12.64
CA GLU A 97 -6.61 -19.67 -11.25
C GLU A 97 -6.00 -18.29 -11.01
N ALA A 98 -5.13 -17.82 -11.91
CA ALA A 98 -4.52 -16.49 -11.81
C ALA A 98 -5.57 -15.37 -11.85
N LYS A 99 -6.60 -15.50 -12.70
CA LYS A 99 -7.73 -14.56 -12.74
C LYS A 99 -8.51 -14.56 -11.44
N HIS A 100 -8.83 -15.73 -10.90
CA HIS A 100 -9.56 -15.83 -9.63
C HIS A 100 -8.79 -15.19 -8.47
N ILE A 101 -7.47 -15.40 -8.42
CA ILE A 101 -6.59 -14.77 -7.41
C ILE A 101 -6.58 -13.24 -7.58
N ALA A 102 -6.49 -12.74 -8.81
CA ALA A 102 -6.53 -11.30 -9.08
C ALA A 102 -7.88 -10.70 -8.66
N GLU A 103 -9.00 -11.33 -9.03
CA GLU A 103 -10.34 -10.87 -8.64
C GLU A 103 -10.57 -10.92 -7.12
N GLU A 104 -10.04 -11.93 -6.42
CA GLU A 104 -10.08 -11.97 -4.96
C GLU A 104 -9.25 -10.86 -4.32
N ALA A 105 -8.10 -10.54 -4.89
CA ALA A 105 -7.27 -9.44 -4.43
C ALA A 105 -8.01 -8.11 -4.63
N ASP A 106 -8.56 -7.87 -5.82
CA ASP A 106 -9.31 -6.66 -6.14
C ASP A 106 -10.52 -6.49 -5.20
N ARG A 107 -11.30 -7.55 -4.95
CA ARG A 107 -12.40 -7.52 -3.96
C ARG A 107 -11.92 -7.14 -2.56
N LYS A 108 -10.80 -7.71 -2.10
CA LYS A 108 -10.23 -7.36 -0.79
C LYS A 108 -9.73 -5.91 -0.75
N TYR A 109 -9.18 -5.42 -1.84
CA TYR A 109 -8.75 -4.02 -1.95
C TYR A 109 -9.93 -3.06 -1.89
N GLU A 110 -11.03 -3.34 -2.60
CA GLU A 110 -12.26 -2.57 -2.52
C GLU A 110 -12.83 -2.56 -1.10
N GLU A 111 -12.93 -3.72 -0.43
CA GLU A 111 -13.40 -3.79 0.95
C GLU A 111 -12.53 -2.98 1.94
N VAL A 112 -11.21 -2.98 1.75
CA VAL A 112 -10.30 -2.19 2.59
C VAL A 112 -10.44 -0.70 2.29
N ALA A 113 -10.58 -0.31 1.02
CA ALA A 113 -10.80 1.07 0.63
C ALA A 113 -12.11 1.63 1.20
N ASP A 114 -13.21 0.88 1.10
CA ASP A 114 -14.51 1.27 1.65
C ASP A 114 -14.45 1.43 3.17
N LYS A 115 -13.80 0.50 3.88
CA LYS A 115 -13.59 0.61 5.33
C LYS A 115 -12.75 1.83 5.70
N LEU A 116 -11.71 2.13 4.92
CA LEU A 116 -10.85 3.29 5.15
C LEU A 116 -11.66 4.58 5.09
N VAL A 117 -12.50 4.75 4.06
CA VAL A 117 -13.36 5.94 3.90
C VAL A 117 -14.30 6.11 5.10
N ILE A 118 -14.92 5.03 5.57
CA ILE A 118 -15.78 5.10 6.77
C ILE A 118 -14.97 5.52 7.99
N THR A 119 -13.80 4.90 8.22
CA THR A 119 -12.97 5.24 9.38
C THR A 119 -12.40 6.66 9.35
N GLU A 120 -12.07 7.17 8.17
CA GLU A 120 -11.63 8.56 7.98
C GLU A 120 -12.78 9.53 8.29
N GLY A 121 -13.99 9.24 7.81
CA GLY A 121 -15.17 10.06 8.11
C GLY A 121 -15.56 10.03 9.61
N ASP A 122 -15.49 8.86 10.25
CA ASP A 122 -15.73 8.74 11.70
C ASP A 122 -14.68 9.52 12.50
N LEU A 123 -13.40 9.45 12.09
CA LEU A 123 -12.32 10.20 12.71
C LEU A 123 -12.57 11.72 12.60
N GLU A 124 -12.83 12.24 11.40
CA GLU A 124 -13.11 13.66 11.16
C GLU A 124 -14.31 14.13 12.00
N SER A 125 -15.39 13.34 12.02
CA SER A 125 -16.58 13.65 12.84
C SER A 125 -16.30 13.68 14.34
N THR A 126 -15.28 12.96 14.84
CA THR A 126 -14.88 12.99 16.25
C THR A 126 -13.85 14.06 16.57
N GLU A 127 -12.98 14.41 15.62
CA GLU A 127 -11.93 15.42 15.80
C GLU A 127 -12.51 16.84 15.80
N GLU A 128 -13.42 17.18 14.88
CA GLU A 128 -14.05 18.51 14.83
C GLU A 128 -14.64 18.99 16.18
N PRO A 129 -15.49 18.22 16.88
CA PRO A 129 -16.03 18.65 18.17
C PRO A 129 -14.97 18.71 19.27
N ALA A 130 -13.97 17.83 19.25
CA ALA A 130 -12.88 17.84 20.21
C ALA A 130 -12.01 19.11 20.06
N GLU A 131 -11.66 19.49 18.84
CA GLU A 131 -10.91 20.72 18.56
C GLU A 131 -11.67 21.98 18.95
N LEU A 132 -12.99 22.02 18.70
CA LEU A 132 -13.84 23.11 19.14
C LEU A 132 -13.88 23.20 20.67
N GLN A 133 -14.01 22.06 21.36
CA GLN A 133 -14.03 22.02 22.82
C GLN A 133 -12.71 22.52 23.42
N ILE A 134 -11.57 22.13 22.86
CA ILE A 134 -10.24 22.60 23.28
C ILE A 134 -10.14 24.12 23.11
N ARG A 135 -10.53 24.66 21.94
CA ARG A 135 -10.53 26.12 21.71
C ARG A 135 -11.41 26.88 22.69
N MET A 136 -12.60 26.36 22.99
CA MET A 136 -13.49 26.96 24.00
C MET A 136 -12.88 26.90 25.40
N MET A 137 -12.25 25.79 25.76
CA MET A 137 -11.58 25.62 27.05
C MET A 137 -10.39 26.59 27.20
N ASP A 138 -9.58 26.75 26.16
CA ASP A 138 -8.47 27.73 26.14
C ASP A 138 -8.98 29.16 26.29
N GLN A 139 -10.07 29.51 25.60
CA GLN A 139 -10.68 30.83 25.73
C GLN A 139 -11.21 31.06 27.16
N ASN A 140 -11.87 30.07 27.75
CA ASN A 140 -12.37 30.13 29.12
C ASN A 140 -11.23 30.24 30.13
N LEU A 141 -10.15 29.47 29.98
CA LEU A 141 -8.96 29.55 30.81
C LEU A 141 -8.32 30.94 30.76
N LYS A 142 -8.22 31.53 29.56
CA LYS A 142 -7.72 32.90 29.38
C LYS A 142 -8.60 33.93 30.09
N CYS A 143 -9.92 33.79 30.00
CA CYS A 143 -10.85 34.67 30.70
C CYS A 143 -10.77 34.52 32.23
N LEU A 144 -10.65 33.29 32.72
CA LEU A 144 -10.50 33.00 34.15
C LEU A 144 -9.19 33.55 34.71
N SER A 145 -8.07 33.34 34.01
CA SER A 145 -6.76 33.89 34.42
C SER A 145 -6.79 35.42 34.48
N ALA A 146 -7.40 36.08 33.48
CA ALA A 146 -7.56 37.54 33.51
C ALA A 146 -8.50 38.01 34.64
N ALA A 147 -9.44 37.18 35.09
CA ALA A 147 -10.29 37.49 36.24
C ALA A 147 -9.54 37.28 37.56
N GLU A 148 -8.77 36.21 37.69
CA GLU A 148 -7.91 35.89 38.82
C GLU A 148 -6.91 37.04 39.08
N GLU A 149 -6.22 37.51 38.04
CA GLU A 149 -5.29 38.64 38.16
C GLU A 149 -6.00 39.92 38.67
N LYS A 150 -7.22 40.19 38.21
CA LYS A 150 -8.02 41.33 38.69
C LYS A 150 -8.44 41.17 40.15
N TYR A 151 -8.75 39.96 40.59
CA TYR A 151 -9.11 39.70 41.99
C TYR A 151 -7.91 39.76 42.91
N SER A 152 -6.75 39.24 42.50
CA SER A 152 -5.49 39.38 43.22
C SER A 152 -5.11 40.86 43.40
N GLN A 153 -5.20 41.68 42.35
CA GLN A 153 -4.97 43.13 42.49
C GLN A 153 -5.96 43.84 43.42
N LYS A 154 -7.19 43.32 43.57
CA LYS A 154 -8.17 43.86 44.53
C LYS A 154 -7.83 43.44 45.95
N GLU A 155 -7.38 42.20 46.14
CA GLU A 155 -6.93 41.67 47.42
C GLU A 155 -5.77 42.50 47.96
N ASP A 156 -4.73 42.75 47.15
CA ASP A 156 -3.60 43.61 47.53
C ASP A 156 -4.03 45.01 48.00
N LYS A 157 -5.02 45.60 47.32
CA LYS A 157 -5.57 46.93 47.70
C LYS A 157 -6.30 46.87 49.03
N TYR A 158 -7.13 45.86 49.24
CA TYR A 158 -7.86 45.70 50.49
C TYR A 158 -6.91 45.38 51.65
N GLU A 159 -5.84 44.61 51.43
CA GLU A 159 -4.81 44.38 52.45
C GLU A 159 -4.14 45.68 52.87
N GLU A 160 -3.75 46.54 51.93
CA GLU A 160 -3.13 47.83 52.24
C GLU A 160 -4.12 48.79 52.93
N GLU A 161 -5.39 48.83 52.49
CA GLU A 161 -6.43 49.61 53.18
C GLU A 161 -6.64 49.14 54.62
N VAL A 162 -6.72 47.83 54.86
CA VAL A 162 -6.84 47.24 56.20
C VAL A 162 -5.64 47.62 57.06
N LYS A 163 -4.42 47.57 56.51
CA LYS A 163 -3.20 47.96 57.23
C LYS A 163 -3.23 49.44 57.62
N ILE A 164 -3.57 50.34 56.70
CA ILE A 164 -3.70 51.78 56.97
C ILE A 164 -4.76 52.04 58.04
N LEU A 165 -5.92 51.40 57.95
CA LEU A 165 -6.98 51.54 58.95
C LEU A 165 -6.55 51.01 60.32
N THR A 166 -5.80 49.90 60.35
CA THR A 166 -5.25 49.32 61.58
C THR A 166 -4.26 50.26 62.24
N ASP A 167 -3.37 50.89 61.48
CA ASP A 167 -2.39 51.84 62.01
C ASP A 167 -3.09 53.11 62.55
N LYS A 168 -4.10 53.62 61.84
CA LYS A 168 -4.93 54.73 62.32
C LYS A 168 -5.70 54.39 63.60
N LEU A 169 -6.21 53.16 63.71
CA LEU A 169 -6.89 52.70 64.92
C LEU A 169 -5.94 52.71 66.11
N LYS A 170 -4.72 52.15 65.95
CA LYS A 170 -3.70 52.16 67.01
C LYS A 170 -3.30 53.58 67.42
N GLU A 171 -3.16 54.50 66.47
CA GLU A 171 -2.88 55.91 66.78
C GLU A 171 -4.03 56.54 67.57
N ALA A 172 -5.29 56.29 67.17
CA ALA A 172 -6.45 56.77 67.88
C ALA A 172 -6.56 56.19 69.30
N GLU A 173 -6.29 54.89 69.47
CA GLU A 173 -6.25 54.21 70.77
C GLU A 173 -5.20 54.81 71.69
N THR A 174 -3.95 54.96 71.22
CA THR A 174 -2.88 55.58 72.03
C THR A 174 -3.19 57.03 72.40
N ARG A 175 -3.84 57.80 71.51
CA ARG A 175 -4.30 59.16 71.79
C ARG A 175 -5.42 59.18 72.83
N ALA A 176 -6.37 58.25 72.75
CA ALA A 176 -7.44 58.11 73.72
C ALA A 176 -6.89 57.75 75.10
N GLU A 177 -5.98 56.77 75.19
CA GLU A 177 -5.30 56.41 76.44
C GLU A 177 -4.56 57.61 77.07
N PHE A 178 -3.88 58.41 76.26
CA PHE A 178 -3.19 59.60 76.75
C PHE A 178 -4.17 60.66 77.30
N ALA A 179 -5.30 60.86 76.61
CA ALA A 179 -6.35 61.77 77.07
C ALA A 179 -6.97 61.27 78.39
N GLU A 180 -7.28 59.98 78.50
CA GLU A 180 -7.80 59.37 79.74
C GLU A 180 -6.84 59.54 80.92
N ARG A 181 -5.54 59.28 80.71
CA ARG A 181 -4.51 59.52 81.75
C ARG A 181 -4.42 60.99 82.15
N SER A 182 -4.61 61.91 81.21
CA SER A 182 -4.59 63.35 81.48
C SER A 182 -5.82 63.80 82.27
N VAL A 183 -7.01 63.29 81.93
CA VAL A 183 -8.25 63.51 82.67
C VAL A 183 -8.10 63.02 84.11
N ALA A 184 -7.64 61.78 84.32
CA ALA A 184 -7.44 61.23 85.66
C ALA A 184 -6.46 62.06 86.52
N LYS A 185 -5.40 62.61 85.91
CA LYS A 185 -4.48 63.53 86.60
C LYS A 185 -5.17 64.84 86.98
N LEU A 186 -5.92 65.44 86.06
CA LEU A 186 -6.65 66.69 86.32
C LEU A 186 -7.71 66.49 87.41
N GLU A 187 -8.47 65.41 87.37
CA GLU A 187 -9.44 65.04 88.42
C GLU A 187 -8.77 64.94 89.79
N LYS A 188 -7.59 64.30 89.88
CA LYS A 188 -6.83 64.26 91.13
C LYS A 188 -6.44 65.67 91.61
N THR A 189 -5.95 66.52 90.71
CA THR A 189 -5.59 67.90 91.09
C THR A 189 -6.80 68.74 91.49
N ILE A 190 -7.97 68.51 90.87
CA ILE A 190 -9.23 69.16 91.25
C ILE A 190 -9.58 68.77 92.68
N ASN A 191 -9.60 67.46 93.00
CA ASN A 191 -9.89 66.98 94.35
C ASN A 191 -8.92 67.59 95.39
N GLU A 192 -7.62 67.61 95.10
CA GLU A 192 -6.61 68.22 95.99
C GLU A 192 -6.84 69.73 96.22
N LEU A 193 -7.28 70.45 95.18
CA LEU A 193 -7.60 71.88 95.27
C LEU A 193 -8.92 72.12 96.02
N GLU A 194 -9.92 71.27 95.81
CA GLU A 194 -11.19 71.32 96.53
C GLU A 194 -11.00 71.08 98.03
N ASP A 195 -10.16 70.11 98.41
CA ASP A 195 -9.80 69.84 99.81
C ASP A 195 -9.08 71.05 100.45
N LYS A 196 -8.11 71.64 99.75
CA LYS A 196 -7.42 72.86 100.22
C LYS A 196 -8.37 74.04 100.38
N LEU A 197 -9.29 74.22 99.43
CA LEU A 197 -10.30 75.28 99.48
C LEU A 197 -11.25 75.07 100.68
N LYS A 198 -11.64 73.82 100.96
CA LYS A 198 -12.47 73.49 102.12
C LYS A 198 -11.73 73.80 103.43
N CYS A 199 -10.49 73.36 103.56
CA CYS A 199 -9.65 73.64 104.74
C CYS A 199 -9.51 75.14 105.00
N THR A 200 -9.14 75.92 103.97
CA THR A 200 -9.00 77.38 104.10
C THR A 200 -10.32 78.07 104.45
N LYS A 201 -11.47 77.60 103.92
CA LYS A 201 -12.79 78.10 104.33
C LYS A 201 -13.10 77.79 105.80
N GLU A 202 -12.77 76.59 106.29
CA GLU A 202 -12.97 76.20 107.69
C GLU A 202 -12.10 77.04 108.64
N GLU A 203 -10.83 77.26 108.28
CA GLU A 203 -9.92 78.17 108.99
C GLU A 203 -10.45 79.61 109.00
N HIS A 204 -10.95 80.10 107.87
CA HIS A 204 -11.54 81.44 107.77
C HIS A 204 -12.79 81.59 108.64
N LEU A 205 -13.69 80.60 108.64
CA LEU A 205 -14.86 80.59 109.52
C LEU A 205 -14.46 80.55 111.00
N CYS A 206 -13.42 79.80 111.35
CA CYS A 206 -12.89 79.75 112.72
C CYS A 206 -12.35 81.13 113.15
N THR A 207 -11.49 81.73 112.33
CA THR A 207 -10.95 83.07 112.59
C THR A 207 -12.05 84.14 112.66
N GLN A 208 -13.06 84.08 111.80
CA GLN A 208 -14.22 84.97 111.85
C GLN A 208 -15.00 84.81 113.17
N ARG A 209 -15.28 83.58 113.62
CA ARG A 209 -15.94 83.34 114.91
C ARG A 209 -15.12 83.89 116.08
N ILE A 210 -13.80 83.69 116.08
CA ILE A 210 -12.92 84.24 117.12
C ILE A 210 -12.96 85.77 117.12
N LEU A 211 -12.94 86.39 115.94
CA LEU A 211 -13.04 87.84 115.80
C LEU A 211 -14.37 88.36 116.35
N ASP A 212 -15.49 87.77 115.95
CA ASP A 212 -16.83 88.13 116.43
C ASP A 212 -16.94 87.98 117.96
N GLN A 213 -16.42 86.88 118.51
CA GLN A 213 -16.35 86.63 119.96
C GLN A 213 -15.53 87.72 120.67
N THR A 214 -14.39 88.12 120.10
CA THR A 214 -13.51 89.16 120.67
C THR A 214 -14.17 90.54 120.62
N LEU A 215 -14.87 90.85 119.51
CA LEU A 215 -15.63 92.08 119.37
C LEU A 215 -16.80 92.15 120.36
N LEU A 216 -17.51 91.04 120.59
CA LEU A 216 -18.54 90.94 121.63
C LEU A 216 -17.98 91.22 123.02
N VAL A 217 -16.86 90.58 123.38
CA VAL A 217 -16.19 90.81 124.68
C VAL A 217 -15.78 92.28 124.83
N LEU A 218 -15.28 92.92 123.77
CA LEU A 218 -14.92 94.34 123.80
C LEU A 218 -16.13 95.28 123.90
N ASN A 219 -17.28 94.89 123.34
CA ASN A 219 -18.50 95.70 123.37
C ASN A 219 -19.28 95.56 124.70
N ASP A 220 -19.03 94.48 125.44
CA ASP A 220 -19.59 94.22 126.78
C ASP A 220 -18.69 94.74 127.94
N MET A 221 -17.51 95.31 127.63
CA MET A 221 -16.61 96.02 128.57
C MET A 221 -16.82 97.54 128.53
#